data_AF-A0A9E1QZE2-F1
#
_entry.id   AF-A0A9E1QZE2-F1
#
_cell.length_a   1.000
_cell.length_b   1.000
_cell.length_c   1.000
_cell.angle_alpha   90.00
_cell.angle_beta   90.00
_cell.angle_gamma   90.00
#
_symmetry.space_group_name_H-M   'P 1'
#
loop_
_entity.id
_entity.type
_entity.pdbx_description
1 polymer ?
#
loop_
_entity_poly.entity_id
_entity_poly.type
_entity_poly.pdbx_seq_one_letter_code
_entity_poly.pdbx_strand_id
1 'polypeptide(L)'
;QNNVYAFNKFYDSNKPTILLNSHHDTVKPNKGYKNDPFNSKIENGKLYGLGSNDAGGALVSLIAVFTYYYNKKDLKYNLILLASAEEECSGENGIASIIPILPKIDFAIIGEPTLMKMAIAERGLIVFDIKIKGTSSHAAHINDDNPIIKSIEVLKWIKNLKFEKKSKFLGNVKATVTQIQSGNQHNVVPSELKIVLDVRVNDCYTNQEIYDILKKDSPCEIIPRSLNLNSSSISTDHAIVKAANKLGVKKYGSPTLSDQSKISFPSIKMGPGDSLRSHSADEYIYVDEIKNAIPLYIQLLNKII
;
A
#
# COMPACT_ATOMS: atom_id res chain seq x y z
N GLN A 1 12.83 11.14 9.42
CA GLN A 1 12.67 12.61 9.58
C GLN A 1 11.21 12.95 9.27
N ASN A 2 10.61 14.01 9.83
CA ASN A 2 9.19 14.39 9.60
C ASN A 2 8.12 13.38 10.07
N ASN A 3 8.47 12.28 10.72
CA ASN A 3 7.49 11.41 11.38
C ASN A 3 7.21 11.94 12.79
N VAL A 4 5.93 11.98 13.19
CA VAL A 4 5.51 12.44 14.52
C VAL A 4 4.75 11.33 15.22
N TYR A 5 5.16 10.96 16.43
CA TYR A 5 4.47 9.95 17.23
C TYR A 5 4.20 10.41 18.66
N ALA A 6 3.19 9.82 19.29
CA ALA A 6 2.80 10.12 20.67
C ALA A 6 2.26 8.87 21.38
N PHE A 7 2.44 8.82 22.70
CA PHE A 7 1.92 7.77 23.57
C PHE A 7 0.72 8.29 24.38
N ASN A 8 -0.23 7.41 24.70
CA ASN A 8 -1.26 7.75 25.68
C ASN A 8 -0.63 8.04 27.06
N LYS A 9 -1.26 8.92 27.86
CA LYS A 9 -0.65 9.48 29.10
C LYS A 9 -0.27 8.42 30.13
N PHE A 10 -1.07 7.37 30.25
CA PHE A 10 -0.90 6.29 31.22
C PHE A 10 -0.37 5.02 30.54
N TYR A 11 0.70 5.17 29.75
CA TYR A 11 1.38 4.04 29.10
C TYR A 11 1.93 3.07 30.16
N ASP A 12 1.73 1.77 29.94
CA ASP A 12 2.21 0.69 30.80
C ASP A 12 2.88 -0.39 29.95
N SER A 13 4.19 -0.59 30.14
CA SER A 13 4.97 -1.55 29.36
C SER A 13 4.53 -3.01 29.52
N ASN A 14 3.69 -3.33 30.50
CA ASN A 14 3.15 -4.68 30.72
C ASN A 14 1.87 -4.96 29.91
N LYS A 15 1.32 -3.95 29.22
CA LYS A 15 0.11 -4.07 28.41
C LYS A 15 0.44 -4.17 26.92
N PRO A 16 -0.39 -4.85 26.13
CA PRO A 16 -0.23 -4.87 24.68
C PRO A 16 -0.37 -3.45 24.10
N THR A 17 0.28 -3.18 22.97
CA THR A 17 0.31 -1.86 22.34
C THR A 17 -0.34 -1.89 20.97
N ILE A 18 -1.24 -0.95 20.74
CA ILE A 18 -1.89 -0.73 19.44
C ILE A 18 -1.32 0.54 18.80
N LEU A 19 -0.86 0.41 17.56
CA LEU A 19 -0.46 1.55 16.73
C LEU A 19 -1.67 2.08 15.95
N LEU A 20 -1.93 3.37 16.06
CA LEU A 20 -2.82 4.14 15.19
C LEU A 20 -1.94 4.92 14.23
N ASN A 21 -1.92 4.54 12.95
CA ASN A 21 -1.04 5.17 11.97
C ASN A 21 -1.80 5.61 10.72
N SER A 22 -1.39 6.75 10.17
CA SER A 22 -1.72 7.21 8.84
C SER A 22 -0.60 8.17 8.41
N HIS A 23 -0.52 8.50 7.12
CA HIS A 23 0.55 9.34 6.59
C HIS A 23 0.08 10.79 6.41
N HIS A 24 1.04 11.73 6.37
CA HIS A 24 0.76 13.16 6.19
C HIS A 24 1.40 13.77 4.94
N ASP A 25 2.27 13.03 4.25
CA ASP A 25 2.72 13.40 2.92
C ASP A 25 1.59 13.25 1.90
N THR A 26 1.76 13.90 0.75
CA THR A 26 0.80 13.87 -0.35
C THR A 26 1.53 13.69 -1.67
N VAL A 27 0.84 13.16 -2.67
CA VAL A 27 1.30 13.25 -4.06
C VAL A 27 1.36 14.70 -4.53
N LYS A 28 2.06 14.95 -5.64
CA LYS A 28 1.99 16.25 -6.32
C LYS A 28 0.58 16.44 -6.93
N PRO A 29 0.01 17.65 -6.86
CA PRO A 29 -1.22 17.96 -7.59
C PRO A 29 -1.07 17.63 -9.07
N ASN A 30 -2.05 16.95 -9.63
CA ASN A 30 -2.10 16.70 -11.06
C ASN A 30 -2.56 17.97 -11.81
N LYS A 31 -2.31 18.01 -13.12
CA LYS A 31 -2.68 19.17 -13.98
C LYS A 31 -4.21 19.38 -14.13
N GLY A 32 -5.03 18.45 -13.65
CA GLY A 32 -6.48 18.49 -13.81
C GLY A 32 -7.23 19.26 -12.71
N TYR A 33 -6.55 19.70 -11.65
CA TYR A 33 -7.16 20.48 -10.58
C TYR A 33 -7.79 21.77 -11.11
N LYS A 34 -9.05 22.01 -10.73
CA LYS A 34 -9.75 23.26 -11.05
C LYS A 34 -9.73 24.22 -9.88
N ASN A 35 -9.81 23.69 -8.66
CA ASN A 35 -9.61 24.45 -7.43
C ASN A 35 -8.12 24.48 -7.07
N ASP A 36 -7.71 25.49 -6.29
CA ASP A 36 -6.37 25.49 -5.70
C ASP A 36 -6.24 24.28 -4.74
N PRO A 37 -5.35 23.32 -5.01
CA PRO A 37 -5.18 22.11 -4.20
C PRO A 37 -4.80 22.40 -2.75
N PHE A 38 -4.19 23.55 -2.47
CA PHE A 38 -3.68 23.92 -1.15
C PHE A 38 -4.57 24.88 -0.38
N ASN A 39 -5.65 25.37 -1.00
CA ASN A 39 -6.64 26.22 -0.35
C ASN A 39 -7.92 25.41 -0.07
N SER A 40 -8.03 24.89 1.14
CA SER A 40 -9.15 24.03 1.50
C SER A 40 -10.48 24.80 1.53
N LYS A 41 -11.54 24.16 1.03
CA LYS A 41 -12.90 24.72 1.06
C LYS A 41 -13.93 23.65 1.35
N ILE A 42 -14.99 24.03 2.04
CA ILE A 42 -16.16 23.17 2.26
C ILE A 42 -17.30 23.65 1.39
N GLU A 43 -17.83 22.77 0.55
CA GLU A 43 -18.94 23.06 -0.36
C GLU A 43 -19.83 21.81 -0.48
N ASN A 44 -21.13 21.95 -0.21
CA ASN A 44 -22.10 20.85 -0.25
C ASN A 44 -21.66 19.62 0.58
N GLY A 45 -21.11 19.85 1.77
CA GLY A 45 -20.65 18.81 2.69
C GLY A 45 -19.32 18.13 2.32
N LYS A 46 -18.69 18.54 1.21
CA LYS A 46 -17.38 18.07 0.77
C LYS A 46 -16.30 19.05 1.21
N LEU A 47 -15.29 18.55 1.91
CA LEU A 47 -14.04 19.25 2.17
C LEU A 47 -13.09 18.94 1.02
N TYR A 48 -12.83 19.94 0.17
CA TYR A 48 -11.88 19.86 -0.93
C TYR A 48 -10.46 20.23 -0.46
N GLY A 49 -9.47 19.57 -1.04
CA GLY A 49 -8.06 19.85 -0.83
C GLY A 49 -7.21 18.62 -1.10
N LEU A 50 -5.98 18.83 -1.56
CA LEU A 50 -5.01 17.75 -1.74
C LEU A 50 -4.77 17.04 -0.41
N GLY A 51 -4.87 15.72 -0.41
CA GLY A 51 -4.72 14.88 0.77
C GLY A 51 -5.90 14.92 1.75
N SER A 52 -7.03 15.54 1.37
CA SER A 52 -8.24 15.53 2.20
C SER A 52 -8.82 14.11 2.36
N ASN A 53 -8.78 13.31 1.31
CA ASN A 53 -9.16 11.89 1.28
C ASN A 53 -7.95 11.00 1.61
N ASP A 54 -6.78 11.29 1.05
CA ASP A 54 -5.60 10.41 1.09
C ASP A 54 -4.34 11.08 1.68
N ALA A 55 -4.03 10.90 2.96
CA ALA A 55 -4.84 10.23 3.98
C ALA A 55 -5.24 11.16 5.13
N GLY A 56 -5.28 12.48 4.89
CA GLY A 56 -5.55 13.50 5.91
C GLY A 56 -6.84 13.28 6.69
N GLY A 57 -7.94 12.92 6.01
CA GLY A 57 -9.21 12.57 6.66
C GLY A 57 -9.12 11.37 7.62
N ALA A 58 -8.32 10.37 7.26
CA ALA A 58 -8.06 9.23 8.14
C ALA A 58 -7.15 9.61 9.30
N LEU A 59 -6.08 10.37 9.04
CA LEU A 59 -5.16 10.85 10.06
C LEU A 59 -5.87 11.67 11.15
N VAL A 60 -6.69 12.67 10.77
CA VAL A 60 -7.43 13.48 11.77
C VAL A 60 -8.46 12.65 12.54
N SER A 61 -9.05 11.64 11.92
CA SER A 61 -9.96 10.70 12.60
C SER A 61 -9.21 9.87 13.65
N LEU A 62 -8.04 9.35 13.33
CA LEU A 62 -7.20 8.60 14.26
C LEU A 62 -6.63 9.49 15.39
N ILE A 63 -6.28 10.74 15.10
CA ILE A 63 -5.91 11.74 16.11
C ILE A 63 -7.08 11.97 17.09
N ALA A 64 -8.30 12.14 16.58
CA ALA A 64 -9.49 12.32 17.42
C ALA A 64 -9.75 11.08 18.31
N VAL A 65 -9.56 9.87 17.78
CA VAL A 65 -9.64 8.63 18.56
C VAL A 65 -8.54 8.57 19.63
N PHE A 66 -7.29 8.87 19.28
CA PHE A 66 -6.18 8.90 20.21
C PHE A 66 -6.42 9.88 21.37
N THR A 67 -6.85 11.11 21.05
CA THR A 67 -7.15 12.15 22.07
C THR A 67 -8.32 11.76 22.97
N TYR A 68 -9.34 11.06 22.45
CA TYR A 68 -10.44 10.52 23.25
C TYR A 68 -9.96 9.51 24.32
N TYR A 69 -8.91 8.74 24.03
CA TYR A 69 -8.33 7.76 24.94
C TYR A 69 -7.14 8.29 25.76
N TYR A 70 -6.56 9.45 25.41
CA TYR A 70 -5.28 9.94 25.92
C TYR A 70 -5.18 9.95 27.46
N ASN A 71 -6.24 10.39 28.15
CA ASN A 71 -6.28 10.52 29.62
C ASN A 71 -6.99 9.36 30.35
N LYS A 72 -7.30 8.23 29.69
CA LYS A 72 -7.94 7.08 30.35
C LYS A 72 -6.92 6.22 31.08
N LYS A 73 -7.16 5.92 32.37
CA LYS A 73 -6.22 5.24 33.28
C LYS A 73 -6.25 3.70 33.19
N ASP A 74 -7.38 3.12 32.79
CA ASP A 74 -7.63 1.67 32.91
C ASP A 74 -7.83 0.98 31.55
N LEU A 75 -7.12 1.45 30.51
CA LEU A 75 -7.11 0.75 29.23
C LEU A 75 -6.40 -0.61 29.37
N LYS A 76 -6.93 -1.63 28.68
CA LYS A 76 -6.31 -2.96 28.60
C LYS A 76 -5.09 -3.01 27.66
N TYR A 77 -4.85 -1.93 26.92
CA TYR A 77 -3.76 -1.77 25.97
C TYR A 77 -3.26 -0.32 25.97
N ASN A 78 -2.05 -0.13 25.46
CA ASN A 78 -1.48 1.18 25.14
C ASN A 78 -1.90 1.62 23.74
N LEU A 79 -1.88 2.92 23.50
CA LEU A 79 -2.03 3.51 22.18
C LEU A 79 -0.78 4.32 21.83
N ILE A 80 -0.26 4.06 20.63
CA ILE A 80 0.72 4.92 19.97
C ILE A 80 0.02 5.54 18.76
N LEU A 81 0.05 6.86 18.64
CA LEU A 81 -0.29 7.55 17.39
C LEU A 81 1.00 7.75 16.60
N LEU A 82 0.98 7.50 15.28
CA LEU A 82 2.08 7.82 14.37
C LEU A 82 1.53 8.48 13.10
N ALA A 83 1.88 9.74 12.88
CA ALA A 83 1.78 10.41 11.59
C ALA A 83 3.08 10.18 10.82
N SER A 84 3.08 9.24 9.87
CA SER A 84 4.24 8.91 9.04
C SER A 84 4.37 9.85 7.83
N ALA A 85 5.59 9.98 7.31
CA ALA A 85 5.88 10.62 6.03
C ALA A 85 6.37 9.58 5.01
N GLU A 86 6.54 10.01 3.75
CA GLU A 86 7.13 9.22 2.66
C GLU A 86 6.37 7.92 2.31
N GLU A 87 5.08 7.83 2.63
CA GLU A 87 4.24 6.68 2.27
C GLU A 87 4.12 6.59 0.74
N GLU A 88 3.80 7.71 0.09
CA GLU A 88 3.45 7.79 -1.34
C GLU A 88 4.64 7.44 -2.26
N CYS A 89 5.87 7.54 -1.73
CA CYS A 89 7.10 7.14 -2.41
C CYS A 89 7.77 5.91 -1.80
N SER A 90 7.14 5.30 -0.78
CA SER A 90 7.66 4.15 -0.03
C SER A 90 9.08 4.36 0.50
N GLY A 91 9.39 5.60 0.91
CA GLY A 91 10.72 6.08 1.26
C GLY A 91 11.31 5.44 2.51
N GLU A 92 12.64 5.44 2.60
CA GLU A 92 13.36 4.80 3.70
C GLU A 92 13.24 5.57 5.02
N ASN A 93 12.95 6.88 4.97
CA ASN A 93 12.80 7.71 6.16
C ASN A 93 11.36 7.81 6.66
N GLY A 94 10.42 7.07 6.05
CA GLY A 94 9.03 6.96 6.47
C GLY A 94 8.84 6.04 7.67
N ILE A 95 7.72 5.30 7.70
CA ILE A 95 7.36 4.40 8.82
C ILE A 95 8.48 3.41 9.17
N ALA A 96 9.18 2.89 8.16
CA ALA A 96 10.25 1.90 8.33
C ALA A 96 11.40 2.40 9.22
N SER A 97 11.65 3.72 9.25
CA SER A 97 12.66 4.32 10.11
C SER A 97 12.23 4.44 11.58
N ILE A 98 10.92 4.46 11.84
CA ILE A 98 10.35 4.70 13.17
C ILE A 98 10.02 3.41 13.90
N ILE A 99 9.56 2.37 13.20
CA ILE A 99 9.19 1.11 13.85
C ILE A 99 10.31 0.53 14.73
N PRO A 100 11.60 0.52 14.34
CA PRO A 100 12.68 -0.03 15.17
C PRO A 100 12.95 0.74 16.47
N ILE A 101 12.52 2.00 16.58
CA ILE A 101 12.75 2.85 17.76
C ILE A 101 11.54 2.91 18.70
N LEU A 102 10.38 2.37 18.28
CA LEU A 102 9.19 2.29 19.12
C LEU A 102 9.23 1.03 20.02
N PRO A 103 8.50 1.03 21.15
CA PRO A 103 8.25 -0.20 21.91
C PRO A 103 7.55 -1.26 21.06
N LYS A 104 7.50 -2.50 21.57
CA LYS A 104 6.78 -3.59 20.90
C LYS A 104 5.34 -3.18 20.57
N ILE A 105 4.95 -3.35 19.31
CA ILE A 105 3.59 -3.16 18.80
C ILE A 105 2.98 -4.54 18.57
N ASP A 106 1.80 -4.79 19.15
CA ASP A 106 1.10 -6.08 18.99
C ASP A 106 0.14 -6.06 17.79
N PHE A 107 -0.37 -4.88 17.44
CA PHE A 107 -1.31 -4.71 16.33
C PHE A 107 -1.35 -3.25 15.85
N ALA A 108 -1.65 -3.01 14.57
CA ALA A 108 -1.82 -1.67 14.01
C ALA A 108 -3.13 -1.46 13.23
N ILE A 109 -3.64 -0.24 13.30
CA ILE A 109 -4.68 0.29 12.43
C ILE A 109 -4.02 1.30 11.49
N ILE A 110 -3.99 1.00 10.20
CA ILE A 110 -3.49 1.89 9.14
C ILE A 110 -4.69 2.62 8.53
N GLY A 111 -4.71 3.93 8.70
CA GLY A 111 -5.79 4.84 8.29
C GLY A 111 -5.63 5.29 6.85
N GLU A 112 -6.54 4.82 6.01
CA GLU A 112 -6.54 4.95 4.55
C GLU A 112 -7.98 4.95 4.03
N PRO A 113 -8.28 5.47 2.83
CA PRO A 113 -9.64 5.59 2.34
C PRO A 113 -10.25 4.24 1.95
N THR A 114 -11.07 3.66 2.85
CA THR A 114 -11.71 2.34 2.65
C THR A 114 -13.22 2.34 2.80
N LEU A 115 -13.86 3.51 2.88
CA LEU A 115 -15.27 3.69 3.23
C LEU A 115 -15.62 3.03 4.57
N MET A 116 -14.67 3.06 5.52
CA MET A 116 -14.76 2.35 6.80
C MET A 116 -15.00 0.83 6.67
N LYS A 117 -14.61 0.23 5.54
CA LYS A 117 -14.50 -1.23 5.41
C LYS A 117 -13.14 -1.67 5.93
N MET A 118 -13.07 -2.84 6.55
CA MET A 118 -11.83 -3.37 7.12
C MET A 118 -11.09 -4.22 6.08
N ALA A 119 -9.97 -3.73 5.56
CA ALA A 119 -9.05 -4.56 4.79
C ALA A 119 -8.24 -5.43 5.76
N ILE A 120 -8.41 -6.74 5.66
CA ILE A 120 -7.71 -7.74 6.50
C ILE A 120 -6.62 -8.50 5.74
N ALA A 121 -6.42 -8.14 4.47
CA ALA A 121 -5.33 -8.58 3.62
C ALA A 121 -4.98 -7.44 2.66
N GLU A 122 -3.71 -7.28 2.31
CA GLU A 122 -3.20 -6.31 1.35
C GLU A 122 -2.22 -6.95 0.37
N ARG A 123 -2.28 -6.57 -0.90
CA ARG A 123 -1.31 -7.03 -1.89
C ARG A 123 0.06 -6.39 -1.68
N GLY A 124 1.11 -7.20 -1.79
CA GLY A 124 2.48 -6.73 -1.91
C GLY A 124 2.78 -6.23 -3.33
N LEU A 125 3.97 -5.66 -3.51
CA LEU A 125 4.45 -5.15 -4.78
C LEU A 125 5.91 -5.57 -5.05
N ILE A 126 6.15 -6.12 -6.24
CA ILE A 126 7.48 -6.23 -6.81
C ILE A 126 7.44 -5.59 -8.20
N VAL A 127 8.38 -4.70 -8.47
CA VAL A 127 8.62 -4.20 -9.83
C VAL A 127 9.90 -4.85 -10.34
N PHE A 128 9.79 -5.57 -11.45
CA PHE A 128 10.92 -6.19 -12.11
C PHE A 128 11.32 -5.40 -13.36
N ASP A 129 12.62 -5.20 -13.52
CA ASP A 129 13.23 -4.81 -14.78
C ASP A 129 13.74 -6.07 -15.48
N ILE A 130 13.16 -6.38 -16.63
CA ILE A 130 13.55 -7.50 -17.48
C ILE A 130 14.39 -6.95 -18.63
N LYS A 131 15.53 -7.60 -18.88
CA LYS A 131 16.44 -7.22 -19.96
C LYS A 131 16.63 -8.37 -20.95
N ILE A 132 16.44 -8.06 -22.22
CA ILE A 132 16.67 -8.98 -23.33
C ILE A 132 17.80 -8.40 -24.17
N LYS A 133 18.92 -9.11 -24.21
CA LYS A 133 20.08 -8.72 -25.00
C LYS A 133 19.98 -9.28 -26.43
N GLY A 134 20.55 -8.53 -27.35
CA GLY A 134 20.78 -8.94 -28.73
C GLY A 134 21.97 -8.20 -29.34
N THR A 135 22.12 -8.30 -30.65
CA THR A 135 23.25 -7.71 -31.37
C THR A 135 22.77 -6.62 -32.32
N SER A 136 23.39 -5.45 -32.26
CA SER A 136 23.06 -4.37 -33.20
C SER A 136 23.56 -4.68 -34.60
N SER A 137 22.76 -4.35 -35.61
CA SER A 137 23.14 -4.44 -37.02
C SER A 137 22.38 -3.42 -37.87
N HIS A 138 22.84 -3.21 -39.10
CA HIS A 138 21.99 -2.59 -40.11
C HIS A 138 20.76 -3.48 -40.35
N ALA A 139 19.57 -2.88 -40.44
CA ALA A 139 18.32 -3.61 -40.68
C ALA A 139 18.29 -4.33 -42.04
N ALA A 140 19.17 -3.96 -42.98
CA ALA A 140 19.30 -4.59 -44.29
C ALA A 140 20.12 -5.90 -44.28
N HIS A 141 20.82 -6.20 -43.18
CA HIS A 141 21.61 -7.43 -43.04
C HIS A 141 20.86 -8.48 -42.21
N ILE A 142 21.17 -9.75 -42.45
CA ILE A 142 20.66 -10.86 -41.66
C ILE A 142 21.13 -10.70 -40.21
N ASN A 143 20.20 -10.80 -39.27
CA ASN A 143 20.46 -10.75 -37.84
C ASN A 143 19.43 -11.61 -37.08
N ASP A 144 19.87 -12.76 -36.61
CA ASP A 144 19.04 -13.72 -35.86
C ASP A 144 19.00 -13.42 -34.35
N ASP A 145 19.68 -12.35 -33.91
CA ASP A 145 19.85 -11.94 -32.53
C ASP A 145 19.14 -10.62 -32.20
N ASN A 146 17.93 -10.43 -32.75
CA ASN A 146 17.11 -9.23 -32.50
C ASN A 146 16.32 -9.37 -31.17
N PRO A 147 16.56 -8.50 -30.17
CA PRO A 147 15.93 -8.61 -28.85
C PRO A 147 14.43 -8.31 -28.88
N ILE A 148 13.94 -7.53 -29.87
CA ILE A 148 12.50 -7.31 -30.07
C ILE A 148 11.82 -8.63 -30.44
N ILE A 149 12.41 -9.40 -31.36
CA ILE A 149 11.83 -10.69 -31.79
C ILE A 149 11.92 -11.71 -30.65
N LYS A 150 13.04 -11.78 -29.95
CA LYS A 150 13.20 -12.65 -28.75
C LYS A 150 12.17 -12.36 -27.66
N SER A 151 11.69 -11.12 -27.54
CA SER A 151 10.69 -10.74 -26.55
C SER A 151 9.35 -11.48 -26.69
N ILE A 152 9.06 -12.05 -27.86
CA ILE A 152 7.82 -12.83 -28.08
C ILE A 152 7.74 -13.99 -27.09
N GLU A 153 8.82 -14.75 -26.90
CA GLU A 153 8.84 -15.88 -25.96
C GLU A 153 8.78 -15.41 -24.50
N VAL A 154 9.43 -14.29 -24.17
CA VAL A 154 9.35 -13.68 -22.83
C VAL A 154 7.92 -13.23 -22.52
N LEU A 155 7.24 -12.54 -23.44
CA LEU A 155 5.87 -12.07 -23.25
C LEU A 155 4.87 -13.24 -23.17
N LYS A 156 5.08 -14.31 -23.94
CA LYS A 156 4.32 -15.56 -23.81
C LYS A 156 4.51 -16.20 -22.43
N TRP A 157 5.75 -16.27 -21.96
CA TRP A 157 6.07 -16.77 -20.62
C TRP A 157 5.34 -15.94 -19.55
N ILE A 158 5.46 -14.61 -19.57
CA ILE A 158 4.75 -13.72 -18.62
C ILE A 158 3.23 -13.94 -18.66
N LYS A 159 2.64 -14.00 -19.86
CA LYS A 159 1.19 -14.22 -20.04
C LYS A 159 0.73 -15.55 -19.43
N ASN A 160 1.59 -16.56 -19.42
CA ASN A 160 1.29 -17.90 -18.94
C ASN A 160 1.68 -18.15 -17.49
N LEU A 161 2.21 -17.15 -16.78
CA LEU A 161 2.55 -17.26 -15.36
C LEU A 161 1.33 -17.70 -14.54
N LYS A 162 1.54 -18.74 -13.73
CA LYS A 162 0.56 -19.25 -12.78
C LYS A 162 1.25 -19.45 -11.44
N PHE A 163 0.60 -18.98 -10.38
CA PHE A 163 1.04 -19.15 -9.02
C PHE A 163 0.06 -20.09 -8.31
N GLU A 164 0.60 -21.09 -7.61
CA GLU A 164 -0.19 -22.18 -7.02
C GLU A 164 -1.09 -21.72 -5.87
N LYS A 165 -0.56 -20.90 -4.95
CA LYS A 165 -1.29 -20.47 -3.76
C LYS A 165 -2.24 -19.32 -4.10
N LYS A 166 -3.52 -19.53 -3.80
CA LYS A 166 -4.60 -18.54 -3.98
C LYS A 166 -5.10 -18.04 -2.64
N SER A 167 -5.10 -16.73 -2.47
CA SER A 167 -5.67 -16.07 -1.30
C SER A 167 -7.19 -16.10 -1.30
N LYS A 168 -7.77 -16.25 -0.10
CA LYS A 168 -9.22 -16.14 0.12
C LYS A 168 -9.73 -14.71 -0.12
N PHE A 169 -8.95 -13.69 0.23
CA PHE A 169 -9.36 -12.28 0.14
C PHE A 169 -8.79 -11.55 -1.08
N LEU A 170 -7.60 -11.95 -1.54
CA LEU A 170 -6.90 -11.29 -2.64
C LEU A 170 -6.98 -12.08 -3.95
N GLY A 171 -7.28 -13.38 -3.91
CA GLY A 171 -7.23 -14.24 -5.09
C GLY A 171 -5.79 -14.54 -5.53
N ASN A 172 -5.54 -14.61 -6.84
CA ASN A 172 -4.23 -14.95 -7.39
C ASN A 172 -3.26 -13.76 -7.37
N VAL A 173 -1.95 -14.04 -7.40
CA VAL A 173 -0.91 -13.06 -7.75
C VAL A 173 -1.19 -12.53 -9.16
N LYS A 174 -0.98 -11.24 -9.38
CA LYS A 174 -1.22 -10.59 -10.69
C LYS A 174 0.09 -10.01 -11.21
N ALA A 175 0.51 -10.44 -12.39
CA ALA A 175 1.68 -9.90 -13.10
C ALA A 175 1.20 -9.12 -14.33
N THR A 176 1.68 -7.90 -14.52
CA THR A 176 1.25 -7.00 -15.60
C THR A 176 2.47 -6.33 -16.23
N VAL A 177 2.66 -6.50 -17.53
CA VAL A 177 3.65 -5.71 -18.28
C VAL A 177 3.12 -4.28 -18.40
N THR A 178 3.89 -3.32 -17.90
CA THR A 178 3.47 -1.91 -17.86
C THR A 178 4.32 -1.01 -18.75
N GLN A 179 5.53 -1.44 -19.13
CA GLN A 179 6.42 -0.69 -20.03
C GLN A 179 7.22 -1.64 -20.92
N ILE A 180 7.46 -1.23 -22.17
CA ILE A 180 8.37 -1.88 -23.12
C ILE A 180 9.11 -0.82 -23.92
N GLN A 181 10.44 -0.92 -24.01
CA GLN A 181 11.30 0.07 -24.67
C GLN A 181 12.47 -0.61 -25.39
N SER A 182 12.71 -0.22 -26.65
CA SER A 182 13.85 -0.66 -27.47
C SER A 182 13.98 0.19 -28.73
N GLY A 183 15.18 0.25 -29.30
CA GLY A 183 15.45 0.94 -30.58
C GLY A 183 15.53 2.47 -30.47
N ASN A 184 16.32 3.06 -31.37
CA ASN A 184 16.48 4.52 -31.46
C ASN A 184 16.30 5.04 -32.90
N GLN A 185 16.52 4.22 -33.92
CA GLN A 185 16.44 4.57 -35.34
C GLN A 185 15.84 3.41 -36.14
N HIS A 186 15.15 3.71 -37.24
CA HIS A 186 14.42 2.70 -38.02
C HIS A 186 15.32 1.71 -38.78
N ASN A 187 16.57 2.08 -39.08
CA ASN A 187 17.52 1.30 -39.87
C ASN A 187 18.56 0.52 -39.03
N VAL A 188 18.41 0.53 -37.70
CA VAL A 188 19.32 -0.13 -36.76
C VAL A 188 18.56 -1.14 -35.92
N VAL A 189 18.97 -2.42 -35.99
CA VAL A 189 18.51 -3.45 -35.06
C VAL A 189 19.04 -3.10 -33.66
N PRO A 190 18.21 -3.06 -32.61
CA PRO A 190 18.67 -2.70 -31.27
C PRO A 190 19.49 -3.83 -30.61
N SER A 191 20.44 -3.46 -29.74
CA SER A 191 21.19 -4.41 -28.90
C SER A 191 20.47 -4.82 -27.62
N GLU A 192 19.41 -4.12 -27.22
CA GLU A 192 18.71 -4.38 -25.96
C GLU A 192 17.22 -4.02 -26.08
N LEU A 193 16.38 -4.80 -25.39
CA LEU A 193 15.00 -4.48 -25.08
C LEU A 193 14.79 -4.55 -23.56
N LYS A 194 14.09 -3.54 -23.01
CA LYS A 194 13.73 -3.47 -21.58
C LYS A 194 12.22 -3.62 -21.41
N ILE A 195 11.81 -4.42 -20.44
CA ILE A 195 10.40 -4.59 -20.03
C ILE A 195 10.28 -4.30 -18.54
N VAL A 196 9.24 -3.56 -18.14
CA VAL A 196 8.85 -3.42 -16.73
C VAL A 196 7.65 -4.31 -16.45
N LEU A 197 7.80 -5.19 -15.45
CA LEU A 197 6.76 -6.09 -14.98
C LEU A 197 6.35 -5.70 -13.55
N ASP A 198 5.11 -5.24 -13.39
CA ASP A 198 4.47 -4.97 -12.09
C ASP A 198 3.82 -6.26 -11.59
N VAL A 199 4.25 -6.75 -10.42
CA VAL A 199 3.73 -7.97 -9.79
C VAL A 199 3.09 -7.64 -8.45
N ARG A 200 1.78 -7.83 -8.36
CA ARG A 200 0.98 -7.66 -7.15
C ARG A 200 0.80 -8.99 -6.42
N VAL A 201 1.54 -9.17 -5.34
CA VAL A 201 1.66 -10.42 -4.58
C VAL A 201 0.49 -10.58 -3.60
N ASN A 202 -0.01 -11.80 -3.39
CA ASN A 202 -1.06 -12.07 -2.40
C ASN A 202 -0.45 -12.48 -1.05
N ASP A 203 -1.27 -12.53 0.00
CA ASP A 203 -0.90 -12.85 1.38
C ASP A 203 -0.52 -14.33 1.63
N CYS A 204 -0.40 -15.15 0.58
CA CYS A 204 0.08 -16.53 0.66
C CYS A 204 1.55 -16.68 0.25
N TYR A 205 2.17 -15.58 -0.21
CA TYR A 205 3.56 -15.55 -0.64
C TYR A 205 4.29 -14.37 -0.03
N THR A 206 5.57 -14.57 0.25
CA THR A 206 6.54 -13.48 0.39
C THR A 206 7.00 -13.00 -0.98
N ASN A 207 7.50 -11.77 -1.05
CA ASN A 207 8.09 -11.27 -2.29
C ASN A 207 9.33 -12.08 -2.71
N GLN A 208 10.08 -12.59 -1.74
CA GLN A 208 11.24 -13.44 -1.99
C GLN A 208 10.84 -14.76 -2.67
N GLU A 209 9.79 -15.44 -2.18
CA GLU A 209 9.27 -16.66 -2.83
C GLU A 209 8.86 -16.40 -4.28
N ILE A 210 8.19 -15.27 -4.57
CA ILE A 210 7.80 -14.91 -5.94
C ILE A 210 9.04 -14.67 -6.81
N TYR A 211 10.04 -13.95 -6.31
CA TYR A 211 11.28 -13.74 -7.04
C TYR A 211 11.99 -15.06 -7.33
N ASP A 212 12.08 -15.98 -6.37
CA ASP A 212 12.75 -17.27 -6.57
C ASP A 212 12.03 -18.14 -7.62
N ILE A 213 10.69 -18.16 -7.61
CA ILE A 213 9.88 -18.82 -8.65
C ILE A 213 10.16 -18.21 -10.02
N LEU A 214 10.05 -16.89 -10.15
CA LEU A 214 10.22 -16.22 -11.44
C LEU A 214 11.65 -16.33 -11.96
N LYS A 215 12.66 -16.21 -11.09
CA LYS A 215 14.07 -16.31 -11.46
C LYS A 215 14.42 -17.70 -11.99
N LYS A 216 13.86 -18.75 -11.39
CA LYS A 216 14.10 -20.14 -11.80
C LYS A 216 13.56 -20.43 -13.20
N ASP A 217 12.35 -19.92 -13.50
CA ASP A 217 11.63 -20.27 -14.72
C ASP A 217 11.77 -19.21 -15.83
N SER A 218 12.40 -18.08 -15.55
CA SER A 218 12.54 -16.98 -16.51
C SER A 218 13.49 -17.35 -17.67
N PRO A 219 13.08 -17.15 -18.94
CA PRO A 219 13.94 -17.32 -20.10
C PRO A 219 14.95 -16.17 -20.30
N CYS A 220 14.98 -15.20 -19.39
CA CYS A 220 15.78 -13.98 -19.50
C CYS A 220 16.21 -13.44 -18.12
N GLU A 221 17.08 -12.43 -18.13
CA GLU A 221 17.48 -11.74 -16.91
C GLU A 221 16.30 -10.92 -16.36
N ILE A 222 15.91 -11.22 -15.11
CA ILE A 222 14.83 -10.54 -14.38
C ILE A 222 15.38 -10.01 -13.06
N ILE A 223 15.30 -8.69 -12.86
CA ILE A 223 15.92 -7.99 -11.72
C ILE A 223 14.83 -7.29 -10.91
N PRO A 224 14.58 -7.66 -9.64
CA PRO A 224 13.67 -6.90 -8.80
C PRO A 224 14.29 -5.57 -8.40
N ARG A 225 13.51 -4.49 -8.45
CA ARG A 225 13.95 -3.18 -7.91
C ARG A 225 14.03 -3.19 -6.39
N SER A 226 13.10 -3.89 -5.74
CA SER A 226 13.05 -4.11 -4.31
C SER A 226 12.16 -5.32 -4.00
N LEU A 227 12.40 -5.98 -2.87
CA LEU A 227 11.56 -7.06 -2.34
C LEU A 227 10.89 -6.68 -1.01
N ASN A 228 11.07 -5.43 -0.55
CA ASN A 228 10.70 -5.03 0.82
C ASN A 228 9.24 -4.61 0.99
N LEU A 229 8.44 -4.60 -0.08
CA LEU A 229 7.03 -4.19 -0.08
C LEU A 229 6.12 -5.43 -0.04
N ASN A 230 6.14 -6.15 1.08
CA ASN A 230 5.45 -7.44 1.21
C ASN A 230 3.93 -7.25 1.32
N SER A 231 3.18 -8.30 1.00
CA SER A 231 1.75 -8.39 1.34
C SER A 231 1.54 -8.46 2.85
N SER A 232 0.39 -7.99 3.33
CA SER A 232 -0.01 -8.12 4.73
C SER A 232 -1.29 -8.96 4.87
N SER A 233 -1.47 -9.57 6.04
CA SER A 233 -2.75 -10.15 6.45
C SER A 233 -2.89 -10.20 7.97
N ILE A 234 -4.12 -10.33 8.43
CA ILE A 234 -4.43 -10.57 9.84
C ILE A 234 -5.40 -11.73 9.99
N SER A 235 -5.18 -12.55 11.03
CA SER A 235 -6.05 -13.68 11.33
C SER A 235 -7.49 -13.24 11.56
N THR A 236 -8.45 -14.00 11.00
CA THR A 236 -9.87 -13.78 11.25
C THR A 236 -10.27 -14.00 12.71
N ASP A 237 -9.41 -14.67 13.49
CA ASP A 237 -9.59 -14.87 14.92
C ASP A 237 -9.07 -13.73 15.79
N HIS A 238 -8.38 -12.74 15.20
CA HIS A 238 -7.87 -11.59 15.93
C HIS A 238 -9.01 -10.78 16.56
N ALA A 239 -8.77 -10.23 17.75
CA ALA A 239 -9.79 -9.53 18.55
C ALA A 239 -10.48 -8.40 17.76
N ILE A 240 -9.71 -7.62 17.00
CA ILE A 240 -10.24 -6.51 16.17
C ILE A 240 -11.17 -7.00 15.05
N VAL A 241 -10.87 -8.16 14.45
CA VAL A 241 -11.68 -8.74 13.37
C VAL A 241 -12.97 -9.31 13.94
N LYS A 242 -12.89 -9.93 15.12
CA LYS A 242 -14.08 -10.35 15.90
C LYS A 242 -14.94 -9.16 16.33
N ALA A 243 -14.33 -8.04 16.72
CA ALA A 243 -15.03 -6.79 17.02
C ALA A 243 -15.78 -6.25 15.78
N ALA A 244 -15.12 -6.23 14.62
CA ALA A 244 -15.74 -5.86 13.35
C ALA A 244 -16.93 -6.76 12.98
N ASN A 245 -16.82 -8.08 13.18
CA ASN A 245 -17.94 -9.02 12.97
C ASN A 245 -19.16 -8.64 13.83
N LYS A 246 -18.94 -8.37 15.12
CA LYS A 246 -20.00 -7.98 16.06
C LYS A 246 -20.66 -6.64 15.70
N LEU A 247 -19.96 -5.77 14.99
CA LEU A 247 -20.46 -4.46 14.54
C LEU A 247 -20.99 -4.48 13.09
N GLY A 248 -20.97 -5.63 12.40
CA GLY A 248 -21.39 -5.72 11.00
C GLY A 248 -20.46 -5.02 10.01
N VAL A 249 -19.21 -4.74 10.39
CA VAL A 249 -18.22 -4.11 9.50
C VAL A 249 -17.84 -5.09 8.37
N LYS A 250 -17.99 -4.61 7.13
CA LYS A 250 -17.60 -5.37 5.94
C LYS A 250 -16.08 -5.53 5.88
N LYS A 251 -15.63 -6.73 5.53
CA LYS A 251 -14.22 -7.09 5.41
C LYS A 251 -13.87 -7.39 3.95
N TYR A 252 -12.68 -7.06 3.51
CA TYR A 252 -12.20 -7.33 2.16
C TYR A 252 -10.67 -7.44 2.10
N GLY A 253 -10.13 -7.75 0.92
CA GLY A 253 -8.70 -7.65 0.63
C GLY A 253 -8.39 -6.44 -0.25
N SER A 254 -7.45 -5.61 0.18
CA SER A 254 -7.05 -4.39 -0.53
C SER A 254 -6.09 -4.68 -1.67
N PRO A 255 -6.33 -4.16 -2.89
CA PRO A 255 -5.38 -4.25 -3.99
C PRO A 255 -4.30 -3.15 -3.96
N THR A 256 -4.51 -2.07 -3.21
CA THR A 256 -3.58 -0.94 -3.08
C THR A 256 -2.60 -1.18 -1.94
N LEU A 257 -1.35 -0.77 -2.14
CA LEU A 257 -0.30 -0.79 -1.13
C LEU A 257 -0.60 0.25 -0.04
N SER A 258 0.01 0.12 1.13
CA SER A 258 0.11 1.16 2.15
C SER A 258 1.38 0.95 2.98
N ASP A 259 1.57 1.75 4.03
CA ASP A 259 2.54 1.52 5.10
C ASP A 259 2.41 0.12 5.77
N GLN A 260 1.30 -0.61 5.59
CA GLN A 260 1.20 -2.03 5.98
C GLN A 260 2.33 -2.89 5.39
N SER A 261 2.80 -2.56 4.18
CA SER A 261 3.85 -3.29 3.48
C SER A 261 5.24 -3.19 4.15
N LYS A 262 5.40 -2.25 5.07
CA LYS A 262 6.66 -1.94 5.78
C LYS A 262 6.69 -2.44 7.23
N ILE A 263 5.63 -3.11 7.69
CA ILE A 263 5.49 -3.63 9.06
C ILE A 263 5.34 -5.16 9.05
N SER A 264 5.79 -5.82 10.11
CA SER A 264 5.76 -7.28 10.26
C SER A 264 4.74 -7.80 11.26
N PHE A 265 4.22 -6.93 12.14
CA PHE A 265 3.18 -7.26 13.09
C PHE A 265 1.77 -7.18 12.45
N PRO A 266 0.77 -7.85 13.03
CA PRO A 266 -0.59 -7.84 12.50
C PRO A 266 -1.15 -6.42 12.32
N SER A 267 -1.86 -6.18 11.22
CA SER A 267 -2.48 -4.89 10.93
C SER A 267 -3.82 -5.03 10.20
N ILE A 268 -4.64 -3.99 10.29
CA ILE A 268 -5.74 -3.75 9.37
C ILE A 268 -5.51 -2.44 8.64
N LYS A 269 -6.09 -2.32 7.45
CA LYS A 269 -6.26 -1.03 6.77
C LYS A 269 -7.73 -0.61 6.78
N MET A 270 -8.02 0.56 7.36
CA MET A 270 -9.38 1.04 7.54
C MET A 270 -9.42 2.55 7.80
N GLY A 271 -10.25 3.29 7.06
CA GLY A 271 -10.45 4.72 7.25
C GLY A 271 -11.59 5.34 6.42
N PRO A 272 -11.95 6.60 6.70
CA PRO A 272 -12.96 7.34 5.96
C PRO A 272 -12.46 7.73 4.57
N GLY A 273 -13.39 8.04 3.67
CA GLY A 273 -13.06 8.36 2.28
C GLY A 273 -13.11 7.13 1.37
N ASP A 274 -12.92 7.37 0.08
CA ASP A 274 -13.03 6.37 -0.98
C ASP A 274 -11.73 6.34 -1.79
N SER A 275 -11.14 5.17 -1.99
CA SER A 275 -9.88 5.02 -2.72
C SER A 275 -9.98 5.49 -4.18
N LEU A 276 -11.19 5.56 -4.75
CA LEU A 276 -11.40 6.12 -6.09
C LEU A 276 -11.21 7.65 -6.16
N ARG A 277 -11.15 8.34 -5.02
CA ARG A 277 -10.91 9.80 -4.95
C ARG A 277 -9.43 10.13 -4.79
N SER A 278 -8.60 9.18 -4.33
CA SER A 278 -7.16 9.34 -4.23
C SER A 278 -6.52 9.71 -5.58
N HIS A 279 -5.50 10.58 -5.52
CA HIS A 279 -4.69 11.02 -6.68
C HIS A 279 -5.49 11.65 -7.83
N SER A 280 -6.74 12.03 -7.58
CA SER A 280 -7.63 12.64 -8.56
C SER A 280 -7.62 14.16 -8.49
N ALA A 281 -8.09 14.82 -9.54
CA ALA A 281 -8.29 16.27 -9.55
C ALA A 281 -9.47 16.62 -8.64
N ASP A 282 -9.38 17.76 -7.95
CA ASP A 282 -10.41 18.24 -7.02
C ASP A 282 -10.76 17.19 -5.95
N GLU A 283 -9.72 16.54 -5.40
CA GLU A 283 -9.83 15.60 -4.29
C GLU A 283 -10.67 16.17 -3.15
N TYR A 284 -11.55 15.33 -2.60
CA TYR A 284 -12.40 15.70 -1.49
C TYR A 284 -12.72 14.50 -0.59
N ILE A 285 -13.06 14.83 0.65
CA ILE A 285 -13.71 13.91 1.59
C ILE A 285 -15.03 14.53 2.08
N TYR A 286 -16.05 13.72 2.34
CA TYR A 286 -17.25 14.25 2.99
C TYR A 286 -16.95 14.48 4.47
N VAL A 287 -17.35 15.63 4.98
CA VAL A 287 -17.20 15.96 6.41
C VAL A 287 -17.88 14.91 7.30
N ASP A 288 -19.00 14.36 6.84
CA ASP A 288 -19.72 13.32 7.57
C ASP A 288 -19.02 11.94 7.53
N GLU A 289 -18.18 11.66 6.53
CA GLU A 289 -17.34 10.44 6.55
C GLU A 289 -16.37 10.47 7.74
N ILE A 290 -15.75 11.62 8.01
CA ILE A 290 -14.87 11.83 9.18
C ILE A 290 -15.67 11.70 10.49
N LYS A 291 -16.80 12.41 10.59
CA LYS A 291 -17.65 12.37 11.79
C LYS A 291 -18.15 10.97 12.13
N ASN A 292 -18.47 10.17 11.10
CA ASN A 292 -18.96 8.80 11.29
C ASN A 292 -17.83 7.80 11.57
N ALA A 293 -16.60 8.08 11.11
CA ALA A 293 -15.45 7.20 11.33
C ALA A 293 -15.03 7.15 12.80
N ILE A 294 -15.00 8.30 13.48
CA ILE A 294 -14.49 8.42 14.86
C ILE A 294 -15.29 7.53 15.85
N PRO A 295 -16.64 7.58 15.91
CA PRO A 295 -17.42 6.70 16.77
C PRO A 295 -17.22 5.21 16.45
N LEU A 296 -17.08 4.85 15.16
CA LEU A 296 -16.87 3.46 14.76
C LEU A 296 -15.51 2.92 15.22
N TYR A 297 -14.43 3.71 15.11
CA TYR A 297 -13.14 3.34 15.70
C TYR A 297 -13.23 3.14 17.21
N ILE A 298 -13.90 4.05 17.92
CA ILE A 298 -14.10 3.94 19.38
C ILE A 298 -14.90 2.68 19.72
N GLN A 299 -15.96 2.36 18.97
CA GLN A 299 -16.75 1.14 19.16
C GLN A 299 -15.94 -0.13 18.93
N LEU A 300 -15.08 -0.15 17.89
CA LEU A 300 -14.17 -1.26 17.60
C LEU A 300 -13.17 -1.47 18.74
N LEU A 301 -12.51 -0.39 19.16
CA LEU A 301 -11.53 -0.39 20.24
C LEU A 301 -12.16 -0.79 21.58
N ASN A 302 -13.35 -0.29 21.92
CA ASN A 302 -14.07 -0.69 23.14
C ASN A 302 -14.48 -2.17 23.17
N LYS A 303 -14.58 -2.86 22.01
CA LYS A 303 -14.90 -4.29 21.96
C LYS A 303 -13.68 -5.20 22.12
N ILE A 304 -12.47 -4.65 22.03
CA ILE A 304 -11.22 -5.36 22.34
C ILE A 304 -10.70 -5.03 23.75
N ILE A 305 -11.21 -3.96 24.37
CA ILE A 305 -11.22 -3.79 25.84
C ILE A 305 -12.13 -4.84 26.45
#